data_AF-A0A351I3Y1-F1
#
_entry.id   AF-A0A351I3Y1-F1
#
_cell.length_a   1.000
_cell.length_b   1.000
_cell.length_c   1.000
_cell.angle_alpha   90.00
_cell.angle_beta   90.00
_cell.angle_gamma   90.00
#
_symmetry.space_group_name_H-M   'P 1'
#
loop_
_entity.id
_entity.type
_entity.pdbx_description
1 polymer ?
#
loop_
_entity_poly.entity_id
_entity_poly.type
_entity_poly.pdbx_seq_one_letter_code
_entity_poly.pdbx_strand_id
1 'polypeptide(L)'
;MAAELVSKADGYLMLRSLATDTRFTLPEACPLKPADGTGGEARFRPTSPSPSEPQAPSRREQPLAPIIDAMLLAGGHTMRGIVRELQRKAGSACHGRDLRANVRARLYWLRRRGRSAGCDSKGRICVQ
;
A
#
# COMPACT_ATOMS: atom_id res chain seq x y z
N MET A 1 -17.45 5.57 27.00
CA MET A 1 -18.02 4.86 25.84
C MET A 1 -18.48 3.49 26.30
N ALA A 2 -19.72 3.09 26.05
CA ALA A 2 -20.24 1.78 26.42
C ALA A 2 -20.01 0.78 25.26
N ALA A 3 -19.42 -0.37 25.57
CA ALA A 3 -19.16 -1.45 24.62
C ALA A 3 -19.60 -2.78 25.27
N GLU A 4 -20.12 -3.68 24.45
CA GLU A 4 -20.60 -5.00 24.86
C GLU A 4 -19.64 -6.08 24.37
N LEU A 5 -19.36 -7.08 25.23
CA LEU A 5 -18.57 -8.24 24.84
C LEU A 5 -19.42 -9.20 24.03
N VAL A 6 -19.02 -9.44 22.78
CA VAL A 6 -19.75 -10.29 21.84
C VAL A 6 -19.23 -11.73 21.85
N SER A 7 -17.92 -11.93 21.92
CA SER A 7 -17.32 -13.26 22.00
C SER A 7 -15.90 -13.24 22.55
N LYS A 8 -15.45 -14.39 23.05
CA LYS A 8 -14.09 -14.63 23.56
C LYS A 8 -13.54 -15.89 22.89
N ALA A 9 -12.42 -15.77 22.17
CA ALA A 9 -11.77 -16.89 21.50
C ALA A 9 -10.26 -16.65 21.41
N ASP A 10 -9.47 -17.70 21.66
CA ASP A 10 -8.01 -17.76 21.42
C ASP A 10 -7.20 -16.58 21.97
N GLY A 11 -7.51 -16.11 23.18
CA GLY A 11 -6.77 -14.99 23.81
C GLY A 11 -7.16 -13.62 23.26
N TYR A 12 -8.24 -13.53 22.49
CA TYR A 12 -8.81 -12.29 21.98
C TYR A 12 -10.28 -12.12 22.42
N LEU A 13 -10.63 -10.88 22.73
CA LEU A 13 -11.98 -10.41 23.06
C LEU A 13 -12.55 -9.66 21.86
N MET A 14 -13.76 -10.02 21.43
CA MET A 14 -14.49 -9.26 20.42
C MET A 14 -15.51 -8.37 21.09
N LEU A 15 -15.33 -7.05 20.99
CA LEU A 15 -16.21 -6.05 21.56
C LEU A 15 -17.04 -5.38 20.46
N ARG A 16 -18.29 -5.05 20.76
CA ARG A 16 -19.18 -4.25 19.91
C ARG A 16 -19.46 -2.91 20.59
N SER A 17 -19.18 -1.82 19.88
CA SER A 17 -19.59 -0.48 20.29
C SER A 17 -21.10 -0.37 20.23
N LEU A 18 -21.75 0.02 21.33
CA LEU A 18 -23.20 0.27 21.32
C LEU A 18 -23.56 1.57 20.60
N ALA A 19 -22.61 2.50 20.47
CA ALA A 19 -22.84 3.80 19.84
C ALA A 19 -22.79 3.73 18.30
N THR A 20 -21.97 2.85 17.74
CA THR A 20 -21.67 2.81 16.30
C THR A 20 -21.85 1.44 15.68
N ASP A 21 -22.21 0.44 16.47
CA ASP A 21 -22.35 -0.96 16.08
C ASP A 21 -21.08 -1.63 15.53
N THR A 22 -19.95 -0.94 15.66
CA THR A 22 -18.65 -1.39 15.17
C THR A 22 -18.08 -2.47 16.07
N ARG A 23 -17.52 -3.52 15.46
CA ARG A 23 -16.88 -4.63 16.16
C ARG A 23 -15.36 -4.49 16.06
N PHE A 24 -14.68 -4.69 17.17
CA PHE A 24 -13.22 -4.65 17.22
C PHE A 24 -12.70 -5.74 18.15
N THR A 25 -11.54 -6.30 17.79
CA THR A 25 -10.87 -7.38 18.54
C THR A 25 -9.73 -6.81 19.36
N LEU A 26 -9.69 -7.18 20.63
CA LEU A 26 -8.62 -6.80 21.56
C LEU A 26 -7.93 -8.06 22.09
N PRO A 27 -6.60 -8.09 22.17
CA PRO A 27 -5.91 -9.13 22.94
C PRO A 27 -6.39 -9.10 24.40
N GLU A 28 -6.58 -10.26 25.03
CA GLU A 28 -6.93 -10.36 26.46
C GLU A 28 -5.90 -9.69 27.36
N ALA A 29 -4.64 -9.66 26.92
CA ALA A 29 -3.55 -9.01 27.62
C ALA A 29 -3.55 -7.47 27.48
N CYS A 30 -4.53 -6.86 26.79
CA CYS A 30 -4.60 -5.42 26.65
C CYS A 30 -5.03 -4.78 27.98
N PRO A 31 -4.16 -3.99 28.66
CA PRO A 31 -4.53 -3.37 29.92
C PRO A 31 -5.47 -2.20 29.64
N LEU A 32 -6.78 -2.45 29.73
CA LEU A 32 -7.79 -1.41 29.68
C LEU A 32 -7.73 -0.63 31.00
N LYS A 33 -7.03 0.50 30.99
CA LYS A 33 -7.09 1.45 32.11
C LYS A 33 -8.47 2.12 32.12
N PRO A 34 -9.09 2.28 33.30
CA PRO A 34 -10.29 3.10 33.42
C PRO A 34 -9.95 4.52 32.92
N ALA A 35 -10.79 5.04 32.03
CA ALA A 35 -10.59 6.36 31.46
C ALA A 35 -10.94 7.42 32.52
N ASP A 36 -9.93 7.90 33.25
CA ASP A 36 -10.05 9.12 34.05
C ASP A 36 -10.20 10.29 33.08
N GLY A 37 -11.42 10.83 33.02
CA GLY A 37 -11.76 11.94 32.14
C GLY A 37 -11.07 13.22 32.60
N THR A 38 -9.99 13.61 31.95
CA THR A 38 -9.54 15.01 31.94
C THR A 38 -8.78 15.29 30.64
N GLY A 39 -9.07 16.45 30.05
CA GLY A 39 -8.82 16.78 28.65
C GLY A 39 -7.36 16.69 28.19
N GLY A 40 -7.24 16.33 26.92
CA GLY A 40 -6.04 16.48 26.12
C GLY A 40 -6.44 16.35 24.66
N GLU A 41 -6.48 17.47 23.93
CA GLU A 41 -6.57 17.48 22.47
C GLU A 41 -5.31 16.82 21.88
N ALA A 42 -5.26 15.49 21.89
CA ALA A 42 -4.44 14.78 20.94
C ALA A 42 -5.17 14.84 19.60
N ARG A 43 -4.68 15.67 18.67
CA ARG A 43 -5.08 15.62 17.26
C ARG A 43 -4.78 14.22 16.72
N PHE A 44 -5.71 13.30 16.91
CA PHE A 44 -5.75 12.04 16.20
C PHE A 44 -5.93 12.40 14.73
N ARG A 45 -4.85 12.28 13.95
CA ARG A 45 -4.98 12.09 12.51
C ARG A 45 -5.43 10.65 12.33
N PRO A 46 -6.68 10.37 11.89
CA PRO A 46 -7.06 9.01 11.58
C PRO A 46 -6.21 8.58 10.39
N THR A 47 -5.19 7.76 10.65
CA THR A 47 -4.71 6.83 9.64
C THR A 47 -5.73 5.72 9.65
N SER A 48 -6.75 5.83 8.81
CA SER A 48 -7.75 4.77 8.66
C SER A 48 -7.13 3.65 7.82
N PRO A 49 -6.82 2.45 8.35
CA PRO A 49 -7.03 1.26 7.56
C PRO A 49 -8.54 0.98 7.65
N SER A 50 -9.28 1.36 6.61
CA SER A 50 -10.63 0.80 6.42
C SER A 50 -10.50 -0.73 6.46
N PRO A 51 -11.34 -1.47 7.22
CA PRO A 51 -11.45 -2.90 7.03
C PRO A 51 -12.17 -3.09 5.70
N SER A 52 -11.40 -3.15 4.61
CA SER A 52 -11.92 -3.63 3.35
C SER A 52 -12.46 -5.03 3.61
N GLU A 53 -13.71 -5.24 3.24
CA GLU A 53 -14.38 -6.54 3.14
C GLU A 53 -13.39 -7.61 2.64
N PRO A 54 -13.58 -8.91 2.97
CA PRO A 54 -12.82 -9.97 2.34
C PRO A 54 -13.08 -9.90 0.83
N GLN A 55 -12.20 -9.18 0.12
CA GLN A 55 -12.23 -9.09 -1.32
C GLN A 55 -12.06 -10.51 -1.79
N ALA A 56 -13.09 -11.02 -2.49
CA ALA A 56 -12.99 -12.20 -3.33
C ALA A 56 -11.61 -12.20 -3.99
N PRO A 57 -10.89 -13.34 -4.02
CA PRO A 57 -9.49 -13.40 -4.42
C PRO A 57 -9.30 -12.57 -5.68
N SER A 58 -8.74 -11.37 -5.51
CA SER A 58 -8.61 -10.44 -6.61
C SER A 58 -7.80 -11.22 -7.64
N ARG A 59 -8.31 -11.28 -8.88
CA ARG A 59 -7.53 -11.79 -10.01
C ARG A 59 -6.18 -11.14 -9.88
N ARG A 60 -5.17 -11.91 -9.46
CA ARG A 60 -3.89 -11.39 -8.97
C ARG A 60 -3.37 -10.39 -10.00
N GLU A 61 -3.63 -9.12 -9.77
CA GLU A 61 -3.23 -8.09 -10.71
C GLU A 61 -1.71 -8.16 -10.70
N GLN A 62 -1.13 -8.52 -11.85
CA GLN A 62 0.31 -8.68 -11.90
C GLN A 62 0.94 -7.36 -11.44
N PRO A 63 1.80 -7.40 -10.41
CA PRO A 63 2.40 -6.18 -9.91
C PRO A 63 3.21 -5.56 -11.05
N LEU A 64 2.97 -4.28 -11.34
CA LEU A 64 3.68 -3.56 -12.40
C LEU A 64 5.16 -3.39 -12.07
N ALA A 65 5.52 -3.41 -10.77
CA ALA A 65 6.87 -3.12 -10.29
C ALA A 65 7.94 -4.09 -10.85
N PRO A 66 7.79 -5.43 -10.76
CA PRO A 66 8.73 -6.36 -11.39
C PRO A 66 8.96 -6.14 -12.88
N ILE A 67 7.89 -5.81 -13.62
CA ILE A 67 7.96 -5.58 -15.07
C ILE A 67 8.75 -4.29 -15.36
N ILE A 68 8.47 -3.23 -14.59
CA ILE A 68 9.19 -1.95 -14.69
C ILE A 68 10.67 -2.13 -14.33
N ASP A 69 10.96 -2.82 -13.23
CA ASP A 69 12.33 -3.04 -12.77
C ASP A 69 13.14 -3.83 -13.79
N ALA A 70 12.56 -4.87 -14.39
CA ALA A 70 13.22 -5.64 -15.45
C ALA A 70 13.60 -4.75 -16.65
N MET A 71 12.71 -3.86 -17.09
CA MET A 71 13.01 -2.93 -18.20
C MET A 71 14.03 -1.87 -17.82
N LEU A 72 13.99 -1.36 -16.58
CA LEU A 72 14.95 -0.36 -16.10
C LEU A 72 16.36 -0.96 -15.95
N LEU A 73 16.47 -2.20 -15.45
CA LEU A 73 17.74 -2.90 -15.28
C LEU A 73 18.30 -3.42 -16.61
N ALA A 74 17.46 -3.83 -17.55
CA ALA A 74 17.91 -4.15 -18.91
C ALA A 74 18.44 -2.91 -19.64
N GLY A 75 17.93 -1.72 -19.31
CA GLY A 75 18.32 -0.45 -19.93
C GLY A 75 17.88 -0.34 -21.39
N GLY A 76 18.34 0.70 -22.09
CA GLY A 76 18.14 0.86 -23.54
C GLY A 76 16.73 1.28 -23.97
N HIS A 77 15.81 1.50 -23.03
CA HIS A 77 14.47 2.00 -23.30
C HIS A 77 14.31 3.46 -22.88
N THR A 78 13.65 4.26 -23.71
CA THR A 78 13.19 5.60 -23.30
C THR A 78 12.00 5.48 -22.36
N MET A 79 11.71 6.53 -21.57
CA MET A 79 10.51 6.58 -20.72
C MET A 79 9.23 6.21 -21.49
N ARG A 80 9.07 6.74 -22.71
CA ARG A 80 7.92 6.44 -23.58
C ARG A 80 7.93 4.98 -24.04
N GLY A 81 9.11 4.43 -24.34
CA GLY A 81 9.29 3.03 -24.69
C GLY A 81 8.89 2.08 -23.56
N ILE A 82 9.33 2.38 -22.33
CA ILE A 82 8.98 1.60 -21.12
C ILE A 82 7.46 1.62 -20.91
N VAL A 83 6.82 2.79 -21.01
CA VAL A 83 5.35 2.89 -20.86
C VAL A 83 4.61 2.08 -21.92
N ARG A 84 5.02 2.18 -23.19
CA ARG A 84 4.42 1.40 -24.28
C ARG A 84 4.58 -0.10 -24.05
N GLU A 85 5.76 -0.52 -23.60
CA GLU A 85 6.03 -1.93 -23.33
C GLU A 85 5.25 -2.44 -22.12
N LEU A 86 5.12 -1.61 -21.08
CA LEU A 86 4.33 -1.92 -19.91
C LEU A 86 2.85 -2.12 -20.26
N GLN A 87 2.29 -1.25 -21.12
CA GLN A 87 0.93 -1.41 -21.63
C GLN A 87 0.76 -2.72 -22.41
N ARG A 88 1.76 -3.09 -23.23
CA ARG A 88 1.72 -4.37 -23.97
C ARG A 88 1.78 -5.59 -23.03
N LYS A 89 2.66 -5.56 -22.02
CA LYS A 89 2.89 -6.72 -21.13
C LYS A 89 1.84 -6.86 -20.03
N ALA A 90 1.41 -5.76 -19.43
CA ALA A 90 0.52 -5.78 -18.28
C ALA A 90 -0.97 -5.59 -18.66
N GLY A 91 -1.26 -5.22 -19.91
CA GLY A 91 -2.63 -5.18 -20.45
C GLY A 91 -3.59 -4.37 -19.57
N SER A 92 -4.67 -5.01 -19.10
CA SER A 92 -5.70 -4.38 -18.26
C SER A 92 -5.19 -3.90 -16.90
N ALA A 93 -4.09 -4.43 -16.37
CA ALA A 93 -3.51 -4.00 -15.10
C ALA A 93 -2.91 -2.57 -15.17
N CYS A 94 -2.82 -1.99 -16.37
CA CYS A 94 -2.43 -0.59 -16.58
C CYS A 94 -3.58 0.41 -16.45
N HIS A 95 -4.84 -0.05 -16.47
CA HIS A 95 -5.98 0.87 -16.59
C HIS A 95 -6.15 1.72 -15.32
N GLY A 96 -6.41 3.02 -15.50
CA GLY A 96 -6.56 3.97 -14.39
C GLY A 96 -5.27 4.33 -13.65
N ARG A 97 -4.09 3.85 -14.09
CA ARG A 97 -2.80 4.10 -13.42
C ARG A 97 -1.91 5.03 -14.22
N ASP A 98 -1.23 5.97 -13.55
CA ASP A 98 -0.16 6.74 -14.16
C ASP A 98 1.12 5.91 -14.26
N LEU A 99 1.32 5.30 -15.44
CA LEU A 99 2.48 4.49 -15.75
C LEU A 99 3.79 5.29 -15.70
N ARG A 100 3.78 6.57 -16.09
CA ARG A 100 4.97 7.42 -16.02
C ARG A 100 5.34 7.70 -14.57
N ALA A 101 4.35 8.01 -13.72
CA ALA A 101 4.59 8.17 -12.28
C ALA A 101 5.15 6.89 -11.66
N ASN A 102 4.61 5.73 -12.00
CA ASN A 102 5.13 4.45 -11.52
C ASN A 102 6.59 4.22 -11.94
N VAL A 103 6.94 4.48 -13.20
CA VAL A 103 8.34 4.35 -13.67
C VAL A 103 9.26 5.33 -12.93
N ARG A 104 8.84 6.59 -12.73
CA ARG A 104 9.60 7.58 -11.93
C ARG A 104 9.79 7.13 -10.48
N ALA A 105 8.75 6.59 -9.85
CA ALA A 105 8.83 6.06 -8.50
C ALA A 105 9.83 4.91 -8.41
N ARG A 106 9.82 3.99 -9.39
CA ARG A 106 10.81 2.89 -9.43
C ARG A 106 12.24 3.40 -9.62
N LEU A 107 12.46 4.36 -10.53
CA LEU A 107 13.74 5.03 -10.70
C LEU A 107 14.25 5.68 -9.40
N TYR A 108 13.37 6.38 -8.67
CA TYR A 108 13.70 6.96 -7.37
C TYR A 108 14.14 5.87 -6.37
N TRP A 109 13.40 4.77 -6.27
CA TRP A 109 13.74 3.69 -5.35
C TRP A 109 15.04 2.97 -5.71
N LEU A 110 15.35 2.80 -6.99
CA LEU A 110 16.63 2.24 -7.44
C LEU A 110 17.79 3.17 -7.08
N ARG A 111 17.64 4.49 -7.29
CA ARG A 111 18.63 5.48 -6.85
C ARG A 111 18.84 5.46 -5.34
N ARG A 112 17.75 5.37 -4.57
CA ARG A 112 17.81 5.27 -3.10
C ARG A 112 18.51 4.00 -2.62
N ARG A 113 18.52 2.94 -3.42
CA ARG A 113 19.26 1.68 -3.15
C ARG A 113 20.72 1.73 -3.63
N GLY A 114 21.22 2.89 -4.02
CA GLY A 114 22.62 3.08 -4.43
C GLY A 114 22.89 2.80 -5.91
N ARG A 115 21.86 2.57 -6.74
CA ARG A 115 22.05 2.42 -8.19
C ARG A 115 22.15 3.78 -8.87
N SER A 116 23.07 3.90 -9.82
CA SER A 116 23.20 5.10 -10.63
C SER A 116 22.21 5.02 -11.79
N ALA A 117 21.27 5.96 -11.85
CA ALA A 117 20.31 6.03 -12.97
C ALA A 117 20.48 7.33 -13.75
N GLY A 118 20.84 7.20 -15.02
CA GLY A 118 21.07 8.29 -15.96
C GLY A 118 20.34 8.09 -17.29
N CYS A 119 20.56 9.02 -18.21
CA CYS A 119 20.05 8.94 -19.58
C CYS A 119 21.22 9.01 -20.56
N ASP A 120 21.12 8.26 -21.66
CA ASP A 120 22.05 8.42 -22.78
C ASP A 120 21.72 9.67 -23.63
N SER A 121 22.55 9.93 -24.64
CA SER A 121 22.35 11.05 -25.59
C SER A 121 21.05 10.96 -26.40
N LYS A 122 20.39 9.79 -26.42
CA LYS A 122 19.12 9.53 -27.10
C LYS A 122 17.93 9.51 -26.12
N GLY A 123 18.14 9.87 -24.85
CA GLY A 123 17.12 9.89 -23.81
C GLY A 123 16.65 8.51 -23.34
N ARG A 124 17.45 7.46 -23.58
CA ARG A 124 17.22 6.11 -23.07
C ARG A 124 17.72 6.02 -21.63
N ILE A 125 16.94 5.38 -20.78
CA ILE A 125 17.22 5.24 -19.36
C ILE A 125 18.22 4.10 -19.18
N CYS A 126 19.28 4.36 -18.42
CA CYS A 126 20.29 3.39 -18.03
C CYS A 126 20.39 3.37 -16.50
N VAL A 127 20.34 2.18 -15.91
CA VAL A 127 20.53 1.97 -14.48
C VAL A 127 21.70 1.03 -14.28
N GLN A 128 22.71 1.45 -13.49
CA GLN A 128 23.88 0.67 -13.09
C GLN A 128 23.79 0.38 -11.58
#